data_AF-A0A199V3R3-F1
#
_entry.id   AF-A0A199V3R3-F1
#
_cell.length_a   1.000
_cell.length_b   1.000
_cell.length_c   1.000
_cell.angle_alpha   90.00
_cell.angle_beta   90.00
_cell.angle_gamma   90.00
#
_symmetry.space_group_name_H-M   'P 1'
#
loop_
_entity.id
_entity.type
_entity.pdbx_description
1 polymer ?
#
loop_
_entity_poly.entity_id
_entity_poly.type
_entity_poly.pdbx_seq_one_letter_code
_entity_poly.pdbx_strand_id
1 'polypeptide(L)'
;MQVIEHMEEDQAWLFGDIALSSFCPRILIVSTPNYEYNPILQRSSVPNKEEDSEDKSGPCKFRNNDHKFEWARAQFEHWANKLALRHDYSVEFSGVGGLGDVEPGFASQIAVFRRNILNLADEECASIENSCHPCELVWEWNGQPNL
;
A
#
# COMPACT_ATOMS: atom_id res chain seq x y z
N MET A 1 0.32 -10.70 1.60
CA MET A 1 -0.95 -9.96 1.44
C MET A 1 -0.59 -8.49 1.36
N GLN A 2 -0.99 -7.81 0.29
CA GLN A 2 -1.02 -6.34 0.23
C GLN A 2 -2.34 -5.91 0.92
N VAL A 3 -2.41 -4.71 1.50
CA VAL A 3 -3.45 -4.41 2.52
C VAL A 3 -4.34 -3.23 2.15
N ILE A 4 -3.77 -2.15 1.60
CA ILE A 4 -4.53 -0.92 1.37
C ILE A 4 -5.64 -1.09 0.34
N GLU A 5 -5.53 -2.04 -0.60
CA GLU A 5 -6.55 -2.33 -1.61
C GLU A 5 -7.74 -3.13 -1.09
N HIS A 6 -7.66 -3.67 0.13
CA HIS A 6 -8.74 -4.44 0.77
C HIS A 6 -9.68 -3.57 1.63
N MET A 7 -9.36 -2.28 1.78
CA MET A 7 -10.22 -1.30 2.44
C MET A 7 -10.80 -0.33 1.40
N GLU A 8 -11.90 0.35 1.75
CA GLU A 8 -12.45 1.40 0.88
C GLU A 8 -11.42 2.52 0.66
N GLU A 9 -11.51 3.24 -0.46
CA GLU A 9 -10.47 4.19 -0.87
C GLU A 9 -10.25 5.33 0.15
N ASP A 10 -11.32 5.80 0.79
CA ASP A 10 -11.28 6.78 1.88
C ASP A 10 -10.57 6.24 3.14
N GLN A 11 -10.73 4.95 3.42
CA GLN A 11 -10.04 4.28 4.53
C GLN A 11 -8.55 4.13 4.24
N ALA A 12 -8.14 3.95 2.98
CA ALA A 12 -6.72 3.94 2.60
C ALA A 12 -6.06 5.31 2.83
N TRP A 13 -6.77 6.41 2.60
CA TRP A 13 -6.32 7.76 2.99
C TRP A 13 -6.22 7.91 4.50
N LEU A 14 -7.26 7.50 5.24
CA LEU A 14 -7.26 7.56 6.71
C LEU A 14 -6.12 6.73 7.32
N PHE A 15 -5.88 5.53 6.80
CA PHE A 15 -4.73 4.69 7.17
C PHE A 15 -3.42 5.45 6.98
N GLY A 16 -3.22 6.06 5.81
CA GLY A 16 -2.00 6.82 5.52
C GLY A 16 -1.80 7.99 6.47
N ASP A 17 -2.87 8.73 6.75
CA ASP A 17 -2.83 9.84 7.71
C ASP A 17 -2.48 9.34 9.12
N ILE A 18 -3.15 8.31 9.64
CA ILE A 18 -2.88 7.75 10.97
C ILE A 18 -1.46 7.15 11.05
N ALA A 19 -1.03 6.40 10.03
CA ALA A 19 0.29 5.77 9.99
C ALA A 19 1.40 6.82 10.07
N LEU A 20 1.30 7.91 9.31
CA LEU A 20 2.36 8.91 9.22
C LEU A 20 2.31 9.97 10.33
N SER A 21 1.14 10.28 10.89
CA SER A 21 0.97 11.31 11.94
C SER A 21 0.88 10.79 13.37
N SER A 22 0.26 9.61 13.60
CA SER A 22 0.10 9.06 14.94
C SER A 22 1.19 8.05 15.28
N PHE A 23 1.49 7.14 14.35
CA PHE A 23 2.55 6.14 14.55
C PHE A 23 3.95 6.69 14.23
N CYS A 24 4.03 7.74 13.40
CA CYS A 24 5.26 8.47 13.07
C CYS A 24 6.50 7.58 12.78
N PRO A 25 6.41 6.54 11.95
CA PRO A 25 7.51 5.61 11.73
C PRO A 25 8.70 6.30 11.06
N ARG A 26 9.93 5.83 11.31
CA ARG A 26 11.10 6.31 10.55
C ARG A 26 11.01 5.95 9.06
N ILE A 27 10.45 4.78 8.77
CA ILE A 27 10.26 4.23 7.44
C ILE A 27 8.90 3.54 7.39
N LEU A 28 8.09 3.84 6.39
CA LEU A 28 6.86 3.10 6.06
C LEU A 28 6.98 2.57 4.63
N ILE A 29 6.69 1.29 4.43
CA ILE A 29 6.71 0.65 3.11
C ILE A 29 5.28 0.22 2.80
N VAL A 30 4.71 0.74 1.73
CA VAL A 30 3.37 0.38 1.26
C VAL A 30 3.50 -0.27 -0.09
N SER A 31 2.82 -1.41 -0.27
CA SER A 31 2.73 -2.08 -1.56
C SER A 31 1.27 -2.28 -1.94
N THR A 32 0.97 -2.20 -3.25
CA THR A 32 -0.35 -2.43 -3.81
C THR A 32 -0.24 -2.90 -5.27
N PRO A 33 -1.24 -3.63 -5.81
CA PRO A 33 -1.23 -4.02 -7.22
C PRO A 33 -1.13 -2.81 -8.16
N ASN A 34 -0.43 -2.99 -9.29
CA ASN A 34 -0.51 -2.05 -10.41
C ASN A 34 -1.63 -2.48 -11.36
N TYR A 35 -2.71 -1.68 -11.42
CA TYR A 35 -3.85 -1.95 -12.30
C TYR A 35 -3.46 -2.07 -13.78
N GLU A 36 -2.48 -1.27 -14.22
CA GLU A 36 -2.02 -1.24 -15.61
C GLU A 36 -1.36 -2.56 -16.05
N TYR A 37 -0.92 -3.38 -15.09
CA TYR A 37 -0.32 -4.68 -15.35
C TYR A 37 -1.36 -5.81 -15.50
N ASN A 38 -2.60 -5.60 -15.08
CA ASN A 38 -3.66 -6.62 -15.11
C ASN A 38 -3.94 -7.22 -16.50
N PRO A 39 -3.96 -6.43 -17.60
CA PRO A 39 -4.18 -6.98 -18.94
C PRO A 39 -3.15 -8.03 -19.33
N ILE A 40 -1.90 -7.91 -18.85
CA ILE A 40 -0.84 -8.90 -19.11
C ILE A 40 -1.17 -10.20 -18.41
N LEU A 41 -1.52 -10.13 -17.12
CA LEU A 41 -1.85 -11.31 -16.33
C LEU A 41 -3.08 -12.04 -16.90
N GLN A 42 -4.12 -11.30 -17.29
CA GLN A 42 -5.34 -11.89 -17.84
C GLN A 42 -5.14 -12.57 -19.20
N ARG A 43 -4.22 -12.06 -20.04
CA ARG A 43 -3.85 -12.72 -21.30
C ARG A 43 -3.08 -14.02 -21.09
N SER A 44 -2.36 -14.15 -19.97
CA SER A 44 -1.58 -15.34 -19.63
C SER A 44 -2.40 -16.43 -18.92
N SER A 45 -3.57 -16.09 -18.39
CA SER A 45 -4.51 -17.06 -17.82
C SER A 45 -5.09 -17.97 -18.92
N VAL A 46 -5.03 -19.29 -18.73
CA VAL A 46 -5.66 -20.27 -19.64
C VAL A 46 -7.15 -19.94 -19.78
N PRO A 47 -7.74 -19.93 -20.98
CA PRO A 47 -9.16 -19.65 -21.13
C PRO A 47 -9.97 -20.76 -20.45
N ASN A 48 -10.58 -20.46 -19.31
CA ASN A 48 -11.74 -21.23 -18.89
C ASN A 48 -12.83 -20.92 -19.92
N LYS A 49 -13.22 -21.95 -20.69
CA LYS A 49 -14.09 -21.90 -21.88
C LYS A 49 -15.54 -21.44 -21.62
N GLU A 50 -15.80 -20.67 -20.57
CA GLU A 50 -17.15 -20.29 -20.15
C GLU A 50 -17.43 -18.78 -20.21
N GLU A 51 -16.43 -17.95 -20.53
CA GLU A 51 -16.61 -16.49 -20.71
C GLU A 51 -16.33 -16.04 -22.17
N ASP A 52 -16.72 -16.86 -23.16
CA ASP A 52 -16.78 -16.43 -24.56
C ASP A 52 -18.09 -15.66 -24.81
N SER A 53 -18.23 -14.50 -24.18
CA SER A 53 -19.26 -13.53 -24.51
C SER A 53 -18.60 -12.21 -24.88
N GLU A 54 -18.80 -11.86 -26.14
CA GLU A 54 -18.35 -10.68 -26.87
C GLU A 54 -18.63 -9.38 -26.12
N ASP A 55 -17.59 -8.79 -25.49
CA ASP A 55 -17.23 -7.36 -25.56
C ASP A 55 -15.96 -7.11 -24.70
N LYS A 56 -14.77 -7.28 -25.29
CA LYS A 56 -13.48 -7.03 -24.59
C LYS A 56 -13.10 -5.55 -24.53
N SER A 57 -14.09 -4.64 -24.59
CA SER A 57 -13.89 -3.19 -24.41
C SER A 57 -14.13 -2.71 -22.96
N GLY A 58 -14.53 -3.61 -22.05
CA GLY A 58 -14.76 -3.28 -20.64
C GLY A 58 -13.47 -3.10 -19.82
N PRO A 59 -13.56 -2.43 -18.66
CA PRO A 59 -12.43 -2.30 -17.73
C PRO A 59 -11.88 -3.67 -17.31
N CYS A 60 -10.56 -3.74 -17.17
CA CYS A 60 -9.86 -4.95 -16.77
C CYS A 60 -10.30 -5.39 -15.36
N LYS A 61 -10.60 -6.68 -15.15
CA LYS A 61 -10.98 -7.22 -13.83
C LYS A 61 -9.86 -6.99 -12.80
N PHE A 62 -10.23 -6.77 -11.54
CA PHE A 62 -9.28 -6.79 -10.43
C PHE A 62 -8.71 -8.20 -10.24
N ARG A 63 -7.52 -8.28 -9.66
CA ARG A 63 -6.80 -9.54 -9.42
C ARG A 63 -7.45 -10.40 -8.35
N ASN A 64 -8.23 -9.78 -7.47
CA ASN A 64 -8.96 -10.42 -6.40
C ASN A 64 -10.34 -9.78 -6.27
N ASN A 65 -11.35 -10.61 -6.03
CA ASN A 65 -12.74 -10.17 -5.87
C ASN A 65 -12.96 -9.36 -4.58
N ASP A 66 -12.04 -9.45 -3.62
CA ASP A 66 -12.11 -8.69 -2.37
C ASP A 66 -11.44 -7.31 -2.45
N HIS A 67 -10.72 -7.00 -3.53
CA HIS A 67 -10.15 -5.65 -3.70
C HIS A 67 -11.26 -4.62 -3.91
N LYS A 68 -11.20 -3.51 -3.16
CA LYS A 68 -12.13 -2.37 -3.29
C LYS A 68 -11.70 -1.42 -4.40
N PHE A 69 -10.40 -1.33 -4.63
CA PHE A 69 -9.80 -0.58 -5.72
C PHE A 69 -8.51 -1.26 -6.18
N GLU A 70 -8.07 -0.95 -7.39
CA GLU A 70 -6.69 -1.19 -7.83
C GLU A 70 -6.22 0.06 -8.56
N TRP A 71 -5.14 0.67 -8.06
CA TRP A 71 -4.66 1.92 -8.60
C TRP A 71 -3.70 1.71 -9.78
N ALA A 72 -3.83 2.58 -10.78
CA ALA A 72 -2.80 2.84 -11.76
C ALA A 72 -1.56 3.51 -11.10
N ARG A 73 -0.42 3.56 -11.80
CA ARG A 73 0.82 4.17 -11.27
C ARG A 73 0.61 5.60 -10.83
N ALA A 74 -0.05 6.39 -11.69
CA ALA A 74 -0.33 7.80 -11.41
C ALA A 74 -1.24 8.01 -10.19
N GLN A 75 -2.21 7.12 -9.96
CA GLN A 75 -3.11 7.22 -8.80
C GLN A 75 -2.37 6.91 -7.50
N PHE A 76 -1.56 5.85 -7.49
CA PHE A 76 -0.75 5.47 -6.35
C PHE A 76 0.32 6.53 -6.02
N GLU A 77 1.00 7.05 -7.05
CA GLU A 77 1.95 8.15 -6.88
C GLU A 77 1.27 9.41 -6.35
N HIS A 78 0.08 9.75 -6.82
CA HIS A 78 -0.67 10.89 -6.31
C HIS A 78 -1.00 10.74 -4.83
N TRP A 79 -1.57 9.60 -4.44
CA TRP A 79 -1.89 9.28 -3.05
C TRP A 79 -0.66 9.39 -2.15
N ALA A 80 0.43 8.74 -2.54
CA ALA A 80 1.65 8.69 -1.74
C ALA A 80 2.35 10.05 -1.64
N ASN A 81 2.46 10.80 -2.74
CA ASN A 81 3.08 12.15 -2.72
C ASN A 81 2.29 13.13 -1.85
N LYS A 82 0.94 13.07 -1.89
CA LYS A 82 0.10 13.94 -1.05
C LYS A 82 0.27 13.65 0.43
N LEU A 83 0.32 12.37 0.82
CA LEU A 83 0.58 11.97 2.20
C LEU A 83 1.99 12.36 2.64
N ALA A 84 3.00 12.11 1.81
CA ALA A 84 4.39 12.45 2.13
C ALA A 84 4.57 13.95 2.38
N LEU A 85 4.00 14.79 1.49
CA LEU A 85 4.02 16.24 1.64
C LEU A 85 3.29 16.73 2.89
N ARG A 86 2.13 16.13 3.22
CA ARG A 86 1.32 16.53 4.37
C ARG A 86 1.99 16.25 5.71
N HIS A 87 2.77 15.17 5.80
CA HIS A 87 3.30 14.64 7.06
C HIS A 87 4.82 14.78 7.22
N ASP A 88 5.48 15.54 6.35
CA ASP A 88 6.94 15.74 6.34
C ASP A 88 7.77 14.46 6.14
N TYR A 89 7.39 13.69 5.12
CA TYR A 89 8.15 12.54 4.62
C TYR A 89 8.63 12.80 3.19
N SER A 90 9.75 12.18 2.82
CA SER A 90 10.08 11.92 1.42
C SER A 90 9.44 10.59 1.01
N VAL A 91 9.12 10.43 -0.28
CA VAL A 91 8.65 9.15 -0.83
C VAL A 91 9.43 8.76 -2.07
N GLU A 92 9.82 7.50 -2.15
CA GLU A 92 10.46 6.87 -3.31
C GLU A 92 9.58 5.74 -3.85
N PHE A 93 9.49 5.62 -5.18
CA PHE A 93 8.67 4.62 -5.84
C PHE A 93 9.52 3.49 -6.43
N SER A 94 9.07 2.26 -6.27
CA SER A 94 9.67 1.05 -6.84
C SER A 94 8.58 -0.01 -7.03
N GLY A 95 8.97 -1.27 -7.25
CA GLY A 95 8.01 -2.36 -7.38
C GLY A 95 8.67 -3.71 -7.59
N VAL A 96 7.83 -4.73 -7.78
CA VAL A 96 8.23 -6.11 -8.04
C VAL A 96 7.46 -6.69 -9.22
N GLY A 97 8.14 -7.55 -9.99
CA GLY A 97 7.62 -8.15 -11.23
C GLY A 97 7.63 -7.17 -12.39
N GLY A 98 8.36 -7.45 -13.47
CA GLY A 98 8.58 -6.49 -14.56
C GLY A 98 9.72 -5.49 -14.27
N LEU A 99 9.77 -4.40 -15.03
CA LEU A 99 10.75 -3.32 -14.92
C LEU A 99 10.01 -1.97 -14.88
N GLY A 100 10.46 -1.03 -14.05
CA GLY A 100 9.76 0.24 -13.85
C GLY A 100 9.78 1.19 -15.05
N ASP A 101 10.79 1.08 -15.91
CA ASP A 101 11.01 1.89 -17.11
C ASP A 101 10.44 1.27 -18.39
N VAL A 102 9.86 0.08 -18.29
CA VAL A 102 9.25 -0.64 -19.42
C VAL A 102 7.75 -0.75 -19.18
N GLU A 103 6.94 -0.31 -20.13
CA GLU A 103 5.48 -0.47 -20.05
C GLU A 103 5.09 -1.94 -19.82
N PRO A 104 4.19 -2.23 -18.86
CA PRO A 104 3.34 -1.31 -18.08
C PRO A 104 3.89 -0.94 -16.69
N GLY A 105 5.19 -1.10 -16.48
CA GLY A 105 5.87 -0.93 -15.20
C GLY A 105 5.88 -2.21 -14.36
N PHE A 106 5.99 -2.04 -13.05
CA PHE A 106 5.97 -3.17 -12.12
C PHE A 106 4.59 -3.79 -11.96
N ALA A 107 4.51 -5.09 -11.69
CA ALA A 107 3.26 -5.81 -11.42
C ALA A 107 2.67 -5.44 -10.06
N SER A 108 3.52 -5.28 -9.05
CA SER A 108 3.17 -4.65 -7.78
C SER A 108 4.04 -3.43 -7.59
N GLN A 109 3.42 -2.32 -7.20
CA GLN A 109 4.07 -1.04 -7.00
C GLN A 109 4.26 -0.79 -5.50
N ILE A 110 5.35 -0.10 -5.16
CA ILE A 110 5.84 0.10 -3.80
C ILE A 110 6.16 1.57 -3.59
N ALA A 111 5.67 2.15 -2.50
CA ALA A 111 6.05 3.46 -2.01
C ALA A 111 6.83 3.31 -0.70
N VAL A 112 8.03 3.89 -0.65
CA VAL A 112 8.89 3.91 0.54
C VAL A 112 8.91 5.32 1.09
N PHE A 113 8.18 5.53 2.19
CA PHE A 113 8.18 6.79 2.92
C PHE A 113 9.35 6.82 3.90
N ARG A 114 10.07 7.94 3.96
CA ARG A 114 11.15 8.19 4.93
C ARG A 114 10.90 9.50 5.62
N ARG A 115 10.91 9.50 6.95
CA ARG A 115 10.67 10.70 7.74
C ARG A 115 11.81 11.69 7.53
N ASN A 116 11.52 12.96 7.26
CA ASN A 116 12.55 13.99 7.14
C ASN A 116 13.06 14.35 8.54
N ILE A 117 14.31 14.01 8.85
CA ILE A 117 14.89 14.13 10.20
C ILE A 117 15.47 15.54 10.48
N LEU A 118 15.31 16.49 9.57
CA LEU A 118 15.94 17.82 9.68
C LEU A 118 15.38 18.73 10.79
N ASN A 119 14.31 18.31 11.48
CA ASN A 119 13.71 19.05 12.60
C ASN A 119 13.89 18.39 13.98
N LEU A 120 14.86 17.49 14.18
CA LEU A 120 15.13 16.89 15.50
C LEU A 120 16.11 17.73 16.35
N ALA A 121 15.83 19.03 16.51
CA ALA A 121 16.18 19.70 17.74
C ALA A 121 14.89 19.77 18.55
N ASP A 122 14.80 18.86 19.52
CA ASP A 122 13.68 18.69 20.44
C ASP A 122 12.38 18.17 19.79
N GLU A 123 11.90 17.03 20.30
CA GLU A 123 10.52 16.80 20.72
C GLU A 123 10.31 15.28 20.73
N GLU A 124 10.00 14.78 21.93
CA GLU A 124 9.41 13.48 22.16
C GLU A 124 8.36 13.22 21.08
N CYS A 125 8.29 12.00 20.52
CA CYS A 125 7.05 11.58 19.88
C CYS A 125 5.97 11.79 20.93
N ALA A 126 5.18 12.86 20.78
CA ALA A 126 4.17 13.26 21.75
C ALA A 126 3.38 12.00 22.09
N SER A 127 3.62 11.48 23.29
CA SER A 127 2.89 10.38 23.84
C SER A 127 1.49 10.90 24.05
N ILE A 128 0.65 10.79 23.02
CA ILE A 128 -0.78 10.78 23.19
C ILE A 128 -1.05 9.47 23.94
N GLU A 129 -0.88 9.52 25.27
CA GLU A 129 -1.48 8.58 26.19
C GLU A 129 -2.99 8.77 26.13
N ASN A 130 -3.60 8.30 25.04
CA ASN A 130 -4.93 7.75 25.13
C ASN A 130 -4.73 6.24 25.13
N SER A 131 -4.81 5.62 26.31
CA SER A 131 -4.83 4.16 26.44
C SER A 131 -6.17 3.61 25.90
N CYS A 132 -6.43 3.83 24.62
CA CYS A 132 -7.33 2.99 23.86
C CYS A 132 -6.42 1.96 23.20
N HIS A 133 -6.38 0.75 23.75
CA HIS A 133 -5.81 -0.40 23.07
C HIS A 133 -6.96 -1.07 22.31
N PRO A 134 -7.33 -0.62 21.09
CA PRO A 134 -8.39 -1.25 20.32
C PRO A 134 -7.98 -2.67 19.86
N CYS A 135 -6.68 -2.97 19.87
CA CYS A 135 -6.15 -4.26 19.51
C CYS A 135 -6.18 -5.21 20.70
N GLU A 136 -6.77 -6.39 20.51
CA GLU A 136 -6.71 -7.49 21.46
C GLU A 136 -5.37 -8.24 21.30
N LEU A 137 -4.63 -8.42 22.41
CA LEU A 137 -3.41 -9.23 22.41
C LEU A 137 -3.78 -10.71 22.30
N VAL A 138 -3.66 -11.27 21.10
CA VAL A 138 -3.96 -12.69 20.85
C VAL A 138 -2.80 -13.60 21.26
N TRP A 139 -1.55 -13.11 21.19
CA TRP A 139 -0.35 -13.89 21.51
C TRP A 139 0.85 -13.00 21.87
N GLU A 140 1.61 -13.38 22.90
CA GLU A 140 2.84 -12.71 23.33
C GLU A 140 3.94 -13.76 23.61
N TRP A 141 5.18 -13.44 23.23
CA TRP A 141 6.35 -14.22 23.58
C TRP A 141 7.44 -13.32 24.17
N ASN A 142 7.71 -13.51 25.46
CA ASN A 142 8.62 -12.67 26.24
C ASN A 142 10.07 -13.17 26.26
N GLY A 143 10.41 -14.15 25.42
CA GLY A 143 11.80 -14.55 25.18
C GLY A 143 12.58 -15.07 26.38
N GLN A 144 11.93 -15.47 27.48
CA GLN A 144 12.67 -16.02 28.62
C GLN A 144 13.44 -17.27 28.19
N PRO A 145 14.79 -17.27 28.33
CA PRO A 145 15.56 -18.47 28.06
C PRO A 145 15.25 -19.50 29.15
N ASN A 146 14.91 -20.72 28.74
CA ASN A 146 14.78 -21.85 29.66
C ASN A 146 16.12 -22.05 30.40
N LEU A 147 16.12 -21.90 31.72
CA LEU A 147 17.23 -22.19 32.63
C LEU A 147 17.55 -23.70 32.66
#